data_AF-A0A7D9DLU0-F1
#
_entry.id   AF-A0A7D9DLU0-F1
#
_cell.length_a   1.000
_cell.length_b   1.000
_cell.length_c   1.000
_cell.angle_alpha   90.00
_cell.angle_beta   90.00
_cell.angle_gamma   90.00
#
_symmetry.space_group_name_H-M   'P 1'
#
loop_
_entity.id
_entity.type
_entity.pdbx_description
1 polymer ?
#
loop_
_entity_poly.entity_id
_entity_poly.type
_entity_poly.pdbx_seq_one_letter_code
_entity_poly.pdbx_strand_id
1 'polypeptide(L)'
;MGKLIILLGDLNCDMLKPTPGSASLIKTTKELNLNQLIKSPTRITESSQTLVDVIFVSSPRLVVNSGVIETCISDHFPVYVSLKLKTDKSPPNYITTRSYNKYDPDLFAIDLASNRDRLVSIFRMDNVDEKLTIFNEIFLNTLDKHAPVKTIKVRGKSCPFITPEIKASMIKRDQLHSLFRKTRDHYDWLNFREARNFTKTALVNAQKEYVLKEVQQHRNNTGSLWKVIKENIAYRERESVVYSKEPKLVAEEFNHFFSTIGVNAAKKASTLIQDPSVYPARNLSDVNRTDNSYPEENDRFSFTPVSCSEIRNILLAMPSNKSPGKDKVSMRVIKHSLPVILGPLTDIINCSLSSSSFPIAWKEAEVIPLLKDGNHEEASNNRPLSLLTFLSKICEKVALNQFGSYLMKNKKLSTHQSGNKKHHSCETLNLLTGDTILKAMDGKLVTALILIDLSKAFDSVNHTFLLTKRSNVGASPSVVKWFESYLTGRTQSVRIGSTVSTPLPVFYGVPQGAILSPLLFSIYTNDLPSSVHHSKLESYVDDSKILLSFTVANVDCLKQQLEEDLYLIANSCSENELLINPGKTKYMLIGTRQNLQQLPVDMTINFLNETITQRSRNDNRLLFDI
;
A
#
# COMPACT_ATOMS: atom_id res chain seq x y z
N MET A 1 40.46 -18.96 -13.49
CA MET A 1 39.36 -19.28 -14.43
C MET A 1 38.82 -17.98 -14.98
N GLY A 2 38.86 -17.77 -16.29
CA GLY A 2 38.34 -16.53 -16.91
C GLY A 2 36.83 -16.39 -16.69
N LYS A 3 36.34 -15.16 -16.57
CA LYS A 3 34.90 -14.88 -16.52
C LYS A 3 34.22 -15.41 -17.80
N LEU A 4 33.03 -16.00 -17.69
CA LEU A 4 32.21 -16.33 -18.85
C LEU A 4 31.80 -15.03 -19.54
N ILE A 5 32.12 -14.90 -20.83
CA ILE A 5 31.74 -13.76 -21.65
C ILE A 5 30.68 -14.26 -22.64
N ILE A 6 29.53 -13.59 -22.64
CA ILE A 6 28.46 -13.79 -23.61
C ILE A 6 28.18 -12.42 -24.22
N LEU A 7 28.33 -12.32 -25.53
CA LEU A 7 27.97 -11.13 -26.31
C LEU A 7 26.77 -11.50 -27.18
N LEU A 8 25.66 -10.81 -27.01
CA LEU A 8 24.40 -11.06 -27.70
C LEU A 8 23.78 -9.75 -28.19
N GLY A 9 23.13 -9.77 -29.35
CA GLY A 9 22.41 -8.63 -29.90
C GLY A 9 22.43 -8.55 -31.42
N ASP A 10 21.73 -7.55 -31.94
CA ASP A 10 21.79 -7.14 -33.34
C ASP A 10 23.03 -6.26 -33.56
N LEU A 11 24.06 -6.82 -34.22
CA LEU A 11 25.29 -6.09 -34.52
C LEU A 11 25.28 -5.42 -35.89
N ASN A 12 24.14 -5.44 -36.60
CA ASN A 12 24.00 -4.91 -37.97
C ASN A 12 25.05 -5.43 -38.95
N CYS A 13 25.68 -6.57 -38.66
CA CYS A 13 26.69 -7.21 -39.48
C CYS A 13 26.15 -8.54 -39.97
N ASP A 14 25.89 -8.67 -41.28
CA ASP A 14 25.38 -9.92 -41.85
C ASP A 14 26.48 -10.99 -41.85
N MET A 15 26.34 -11.97 -40.97
CA MET A 15 27.31 -13.06 -40.81
C MET A 15 27.22 -14.12 -41.91
N LEU A 16 26.20 -14.06 -42.78
CA LEU A 16 26.09 -14.96 -43.94
C LEU A 16 26.90 -14.46 -45.14
N LYS A 17 27.26 -13.16 -45.17
CA LYS A 17 27.99 -12.53 -46.28
C LYS A 17 29.30 -11.91 -45.78
N PRO A 18 30.43 -12.12 -46.46
CA PRO A 18 31.68 -11.46 -46.11
C PRO A 18 31.62 -9.98 -46.52
N THR A 19 31.34 -9.10 -45.56
CA THR A 19 31.42 -7.64 -45.69
C THR A 19 32.62 -7.15 -44.89
N PRO A 20 33.16 -5.94 -45.13
CA PRO A 20 34.23 -5.38 -44.31
C PRO A 20 33.89 -5.39 -42.80
N GLY A 21 32.63 -5.09 -42.46
CA GLY A 21 32.13 -5.12 -41.09
C GLY A 21 32.11 -6.53 -40.49
N SER A 22 31.50 -7.51 -41.17
CA SER A 22 31.46 -8.90 -40.68
C SER A 22 32.84 -9.55 -40.63
N ALA A 23 33.75 -9.22 -41.56
CA ALA A 23 35.14 -9.68 -41.55
C ALA A 23 35.93 -9.11 -40.36
N SER A 24 35.79 -7.81 -40.08
CA SER A 24 36.38 -7.18 -38.90
C SER A 24 35.82 -7.80 -37.61
N LEU A 25 34.52 -8.01 -37.54
CA LEU A 25 33.87 -8.63 -36.37
C LEU A 25 34.36 -10.06 -36.13
N ILE A 26 34.51 -10.88 -37.18
CA ILE A 26 35.06 -12.24 -37.08
C ILE A 26 36.51 -12.20 -36.60
N LYS A 27 37.31 -11.25 -37.08
CA LYS A 27 38.71 -11.10 -36.66
C LYS A 27 38.80 -10.76 -35.17
N THR A 28 38.09 -9.72 -34.74
CA THR A 28 38.06 -9.29 -33.34
C THR A 28 37.51 -10.38 -32.41
N THR A 29 36.44 -11.07 -32.79
CA THR A 29 35.87 -12.13 -31.96
C THR A 29 36.78 -13.36 -31.87
N LYS A 30 37.52 -13.68 -32.94
CA LYS A 30 38.59 -14.71 -32.89
C LYS A 30 39.74 -14.32 -31.96
N GLU A 31 40.22 -13.08 -32.00
CA GLU A 31 41.27 -12.58 -31.10
C GLU A 31 40.85 -12.67 -29.62
N LEU A 32 39.55 -12.53 -29.34
CA LEU A 32 38.95 -12.65 -28.01
C LEU A 32 38.53 -14.09 -27.63
N ASN A 33 38.85 -15.11 -28.45
CA ASN A 33 38.41 -16.49 -28.27
C ASN A 33 36.87 -16.66 -28.13
N LEU A 34 36.10 -15.82 -28.80
CA LEU A 34 34.64 -15.87 -28.82
C LEU A 34 34.13 -16.70 -30.01
N ASN A 35 33.16 -17.56 -29.73
CA ASN A 35 32.58 -18.47 -30.72
C ASN A 35 31.14 -18.05 -31.04
N GLN A 36 30.85 -17.79 -32.32
CA GLN A 36 29.49 -17.51 -32.78
C GLN A 36 28.65 -18.79 -32.81
N LEU A 37 27.51 -18.76 -32.12
CA LEU A 37 26.62 -19.91 -31.98
C LEU A 37 25.51 -19.95 -33.04
N ILE A 38 25.01 -18.78 -33.46
CA ILE A 38 23.91 -18.69 -34.43
C ILE A 38 24.47 -18.83 -35.85
N LYS A 39 23.88 -19.75 -36.62
CA LYS A 39 24.29 -20.08 -38.00
C LYS A 39 23.18 -19.90 -39.04
N SER A 40 21.95 -19.69 -38.59
CA SER A 40 20.78 -19.56 -39.45
C SER A 40 20.36 -18.10 -39.58
N PRO A 41 19.71 -17.69 -40.68
CA PRO A 41 19.21 -16.33 -40.83
C PRO A 41 18.29 -15.95 -39.66
N THR A 42 18.50 -14.75 -39.12
CA THR A 42 17.69 -14.21 -38.02
C THR A 42 16.69 -13.18 -38.51
N ARG A 43 16.93 -12.60 -39.68
CA ARG A 43 15.99 -11.70 -40.36
C ARG A 43 15.74 -12.21 -41.76
N ILE A 44 14.48 -12.52 -42.06
CA ILE A 44 14.04 -13.01 -43.37
C ILE A 44 13.03 -12.04 -43.93
N THR A 45 13.35 -11.49 -45.10
CA THR A 45 12.45 -10.66 -45.90
C THR A 45 12.10 -11.39 -47.20
N GLU A 46 11.30 -10.71 -48.03
CA GLU A 46 11.00 -11.11 -49.39
C GLU A 46 12.26 -11.41 -50.20
N SER A 47 13.20 -10.47 -50.22
CA SER A 47 14.37 -10.50 -51.08
C SER A 47 15.67 -10.85 -50.37
N SER A 48 15.69 -10.90 -49.04
CA SER A 48 16.90 -11.14 -48.25
C SER A 48 16.72 -12.15 -47.12
N GLN A 49 17.83 -12.82 -46.79
CA GLN A 49 18.01 -13.63 -45.59
C GLN A 49 19.34 -13.19 -44.99
N THR A 50 19.31 -12.60 -43.80
CA THR A 50 20.49 -12.04 -43.13
C THR A 50 20.61 -12.60 -41.72
N LEU A 51 21.84 -12.82 -41.26
CA LEU A 51 22.15 -13.19 -39.88
C LEU A 51 22.81 -12.00 -39.20
N VAL A 52 22.02 -11.20 -38.50
CA VAL A 52 22.49 -9.96 -37.84
C VAL A 52 22.38 -10.06 -36.32
N ASP A 53 21.49 -10.92 -35.82
CA ASP A 53 21.36 -11.23 -34.40
C ASP A 53 22.31 -12.38 -34.05
N VAL A 54 23.34 -12.07 -33.29
CA VAL A 54 24.42 -13.00 -32.98
C VAL A 54 24.42 -13.40 -31.51
N ILE A 55 24.99 -14.56 -31.23
CA ILE A 55 25.38 -14.97 -29.88
C ILE A 55 26.82 -15.46 -29.96
N PHE A 56 27.72 -14.75 -29.28
CA PHE A 56 29.13 -15.08 -29.14
C PHE A 56 29.41 -15.53 -27.70
N VAL A 57 30.14 -16.63 -27.53
CA VAL A 57 30.50 -17.16 -26.20
C VAL A 57 31.98 -17.48 -26.09
N SER A 58 32.59 -17.15 -24.94
CA SER A 58 33.99 -17.52 -24.65
C SER A 58 34.16 -18.98 -24.22
N SER A 59 33.08 -19.68 -23.85
CA SER A 59 33.14 -21.07 -23.36
C SER A 59 32.03 -21.93 -23.95
N PRO A 60 32.21 -22.45 -25.19
CA PRO A 60 31.24 -23.33 -25.85
C PRO A 60 30.88 -24.58 -25.05
N ARG A 61 31.77 -25.06 -24.17
CA ARG A 61 31.53 -26.22 -23.28
C ARG A 61 30.34 -26.04 -22.33
N LEU A 62 29.97 -24.80 -22.04
CA LEU A 62 28.81 -24.49 -21.20
C LEU A 62 27.51 -24.41 -22.00
N VAL A 63 27.56 -24.46 -23.34
CA VAL A 63 26.38 -24.41 -24.20
C VAL A 63 25.78 -25.80 -24.33
N VAL A 64 24.51 -25.94 -23.97
CA VAL A 64 23.72 -27.17 -24.19
C VAL A 64 23.18 -27.17 -25.62
N ASN A 65 22.54 -26.09 -26.03
CA ASN A 65 22.09 -25.86 -27.39
C ASN A 65 21.91 -24.36 -27.66
N SER A 66 21.76 -24.00 -28.92
CA SER A 66 21.46 -22.64 -29.36
C SER A 66 20.71 -22.69 -30.70
N GLY A 67 19.98 -21.64 -31.02
CA GLY A 67 19.30 -21.57 -32.30
C GLY A 67 18.47 -20.31 -32.47
N VAL A 68 17.64 -20.35 -33.51
CA VAL A 68 16.70 -19.30 -33.88
C VAL A 68 15.31 -19.81 -33.58
N ILE A 69 14.53 -19.05 -32.81
CA ILE A 69 13.12 -19.35 -32.54
C ILE A 69 12.29 -18.70 -33.64
N GLU A 70 11.74 -19.53 -34.52
CA GLU A 70 11.07 -19.10 -35.75
C GLU A 70 9.65 -18.59 -35.48
N THR A 71 9.54 -17.44 -34.81
CA THR A 71 8.25 -16.82 -34.47
C THR A 71 8.07 -15.49 -35.16
N CYS A 72 6.87 -15.22 -35.68
CA CYS A 72 6.55 -13.99 -36.41
C CYS A 72 6.15 -12.83 -35.48
N ILE A 73 6.83 -12.69 -34.33
CA ILE A 73 6.53 -11.66 -33.33
C ILE A 73 7.19 -10.33 -33.73
N SER A 74 8.35 -10.39 -34.38
CA SER A 74 9.11 -9.26 -34.93
C SER A 74 9.55 -9.58 -36.37
N ASP A 75 10.14 -8.62 -37.07
CA ASP A 75 10.83 -8.85 -38.35
C ASP A 75 12.17 -9.60 -38.16
N HIS A 76 12.66 -9.65 -36.92
CA HIS A 76 13.75 -10.50 -36.47
C HIS A 76 13.21 -11.71 -35.70
N PHE A 77 13.79 -12.87 -35.93
CA PHE A 77 13.57 -14.05 -35.13
C PHE A 77 14.39 -14.00 -33.85
N PRO A 78 13.78 -14.26 -32.68
CA PRO A 78 14.52 -14.39 -31.44
C PRO A 78 15.63 -15.44 -31.55
N VAL A 79 16.82 -15.11 -31.11
CA VAL A 79 17.92 -16.07 -30.93
C VAL A 79 17.94 -16.56 -29.49
N TYR A 80 18.33 -17.82 -29.28
CA TYR A 80 18.45 -18.38 -27.95
C TYR A 80 19.73 -19.19 -27.78
N VAL A 81 20.20 -19.25 -26.53
CA VAL A 81 21.25 -20.15 -26.08
C VAL A 81 20.82 -20.73 -24.73
N SER A 82 20.89 -22.05 -24.58
CA SER A 82 20.71 -22.72 -23.30
C SER A 82 22.08 -23.05 -22.72
N LEU A 83 22.35 -22.56 -21.52
CA LEU A 83 23.63 -22.77 -20.85
C LEU A 83 23.48 -23.75 -19.69
N LYS A 84 24.47 -24.62 -19.51
CA LYS A 84 24.60 -25.51 -18.35
C LYS A 84 25.19 -24.73 -17.19
N LEU A 85 24.36 -23.88 -16.58
CA LEU A 85 24.71 -23.11 -15.38
C LEU A 85 24.02 -23.74 -14.17
N LYS A 86 24.72 -23.79 -13.03
CA LYS A 86 24.06 -23.95 -11.73
C LYS A 86 23.28 -22.66 -11.49
N THR A 87 21.97 -22.72 -11.64
CA THR A 87 21.06 -21.61 -11.33
C THR A 87 20.04 -22.10 -10.33
N ASP A 88 19.81 -21.30 -9.29
CA ASP A 88 18.68 -21.52 -8.40
C ASP A 88 17.42 -21.10 -9.14
N LYS A 89 16.55 -22.07 -9.45
CA LYS A 89 15.25 -21.76 -10.05
C LYS A 89 14.44 -20.98 -9.02
N SER A 90 13.92 -19.81 -9.41
CA SER A 90 12.98 -19.08 -8.56
C SER A 90 11.82 -20.01 -8.19
N PRO A 91 11.56 -20.25 -6.90
CA PRO A 91 10.52 -21.17 -6.50
C PRO A 91 9.15 -20.65 -6.94
N PRO A 92 8.22 -21.53 -7.32
CA PRO A 92 6.86 -21.12 -7.61
C PRO A 92 6.23 -20.44 -6.40
N ASN A 93 5.50 -19.35 -6.63
CA ASN A 93 4.80 -18.62 -5.57
C ASN A 93 3.51 -19.37 -5.18
N TYR A 94 3.36 -19.68 -3.91
CA TYR A 94 2.19 -20.34 -3.33
C TYR A 94 1.47 -19.41 -2.36
N ILE A 95 0.14 -19.48 -2.35
CA ILE A 95 -0.70 -18.78 -1.37
C ILE A 95 -1.64 -19.77 -0.67
N THR A 96 -1.88 -19.54 0.61
CA THR A 96 -2.85 -20.30 1.40
C THR A 96 -4.16 -19.52 1.45
N THR A 97 -5.23 -20.08 0.86
CA THR A 97 -6.55 -19.43 0.76
C THR A 97 -7.67 -20.46 0.74
N ARG A 98 -8.92 -20.04 0.91
CA ARG A 98 -10.08 -20.93 0.76
C ARG A 98 -10.32 -21.28 -0.70
N SER A 99 -10.54 -22.55 -0.98
CA SER A 99 -10.91 -23.04 -2.30
C SER A 99 -12.41 -22.96 -2.48
N TYR A 100 -12.87 -22.12 -3.42
CA TYR A 100 -14.29 -21.92 -3.71
C TYR A 100 -14.79 -22.75 -4.90
N ASN A 101 -14.01 -23.71 -5.39
CA ASN A 101 -14.32 -24.47 -6.61
C ASN A 101 -15.63 -25.27 -6.52
N LYS A 102 -16.02 -25.70 -5.30
CA LYS A 102 -17.25 -26.45 -5.02
C LYS A 102 -18.18 -25.69 -4.06
N TYR A 103 -17.93 -24.40 -3.86
CA TYR A 103 -18.68 -23.62 -2.88
C TYR A 103 -20.03 -23.20 -3.46
N ASP A 104 -21.09 -23.64 -2.82
CA ASP A 104 -22.47 -23.24 -3.09
C ASP A 104 -22.98 -22.42 -1.89
N PRO A 105 -23.43 -21.16 -2.11
CA PRO A 105 -23.87 -20.29 -1.02
C PRO A 105 -25.14 -20.79 -0.32
N ASP A 106 -26.06 -21.43 -1.05
CA ASP A 106 -27.35 -21.88 -0.53
C ASP A 106 -27.17 -23.15 0.29
N LEU A 107 -26.41 -24.13 -0.23
CA LEU A 107 -26.07 -25.33 0.54
C LEU A 107 -25.27 -25.01 1.81
N PHE A 108 -24.34 -24.06 1.73
CA PHE A 108 -23.61 -23.58 2.91
C PHE A 108 -24.56 -22.97 3.94
N ALA A 109 -25.51 -22.12 3.52
CA ALA A 109 -26.49 -21.51 4.41
C ALA A 109 -27.42 -22.57 5.05
N ILE A 110 -27.84 -23.59 4.30
CA ILE A 110 -28.65 -24.70 4.79
C ILE A 110 -27.88 -25.49 5.87
N ASP A 111 -26.64 -25.91 5.60
CA ASP A 111 -25.84 -26.66 6.57
C ASP A 111 -25.51 -25.84 7.82
N LEU A 112 -25.31 -24.53 7.65
CA LEU A 112 -25.12 -23.63 8.78
C LEU A 112 -26.40 -23.51 9.62
N ALA A 113 -27.57 -23.44 8.98
CA ALA A 113 -28.87 -23.43 9.64
C ALA A 113 -29.21 -24.75 10.34
N SER A 114 -28.68 -25.89 9.89
CA SER A 114 -28.80 -27.18 10.57
C SER A 114 -28.16 -27.19 11.97
N ASN A 115 -27.28 -26.22 12.27
CA ASN A 115 -26.66 -26.02 13.59
C ASN A 115 -27.39 -24.94 14.42
N ARG A 116 -28.64 -24.59 14.08
CA ARG A 116 -29.39 -23.50 14.71
C ARG A 116 -29.47 -23.62 16.24
N ASP A 117 -29.66 -24.81 16.80
CA ASP A 117 -29.81 -24.98 18.24
C ASP A 117 -28.56 -24.54 19.02
N ARG A 118 -27.37 -24.87 18.50
CA ARG A 118 -26.09 -24.40 19.06
C ARG A 118 -25.87 -22.91 18.81
N LEU A 119 -26.34 -22.36 17.69
CA LEU A 119 -26.30 -20.90 17.48
C LEU A 119 -27.25 -20.15 18.41
N VAL A 120 -28.38 -20.76 18.79
CA VAL A 120 -29.34 -20.17 19.74
C VAL A 120 -28.79 -20.17 21.16
N SER A 121 -27.90 -21.09 21.51
CA SER A 121 -27.28 -21.08 22.85
C SER A 121 -26.43 -19.83 23.09
N ILE A 122 -25.91 -19.19 22.03
CA ILE A 122 -25.15 -17.93 22.11
C ILE A 122 -25.93 -16.85 22.88
N PHE A 123 -27.23 -16.71 22.62
CA PHE A 123 -28.05 -15.65 23.24
C PHE A 123 -28.19 -15.80 24.77
N ARG A 124 -27.88 -16.98 25.33
CA ARG A 124 -28.01 -17.25 26.77
C ARG A 124 -26.73 -17.03 27.57
N MET A 125 -25.62 -16.75 26.88
CA MET A 125 -24.30 -16.57 27.50
C MET A 125 -24.08 -15.09 27.82
N ASP A 126 -23.26 -14.79 28.81
CA ASP A 126 -22.91 -13.40 29.17
C ASP A 126 -21.50 -13.01 28.71
N ASN A 127 -20.62 -14.00 28.52
CA ASN A 127 -19.23 -13.78 28.12
C ASN A 127 -19.09 -13.70 26.59
N VAL A 128 -18.54 -12.58 26.10
CA VAL A 128 -18.39 -12.32 24.67
C VAL A 128 -17.43 -13.29 23.96
N ASP A 129 -16.37 -13.74 24.63
CA ASP A 129 -15.39 -14.69 24.08
C ASP A 129 -15.98 -16.10 23.97
N GLU A 130 -16.79 -16.51 24.94
CA GLU A 130 -17.51 -17.80 24.87
C GLU A 130 -18.52 -17.81 23.72
N LYS A 131 -19.32 -16.73 23.58
CA LYS A 131 -20.25 -16.55 22.45
C LYS A 131 -19.52 -16.66 21.11
N LEU A 132 -18.40 -15.94 20.98
CA LEU A 132 -17.61 -15.92 19.74
C LEU A 132 -16.94 -17.27 19.47
N THR A 133 -16.53 -18.00 20.50
CA THR A 133 -15.92 -19.33 20.36
C THR A 133 -16.92 -20.32 19.74
N ILE A 134 -18.14 -20.38 20.27
CA ILE A 134 -19.20 -21.23 19.71
C ILE A 134 -19.54 -20.82 18.28
N PHE A 135 -19.66 -19.51 18.03
CA PHE A 135 -19.92 -18.98 16.71
C PHE A 135 -18.85 -19.43 15.70
N ASN A 136 -17.57 -19.22 16.03
CA ASN A 136 -16.45 -19.56 15.16
C ASN A 136 -16.35 -21.06 14.93
N GLU A 137 -16.55 -21.89 15.96
CA GLU A 137 -16.55 -23.35 15.82
C GLU A 137 -17.60 -23.79 14.79
N ILE A 138 -18.85 -23.36 14.94
CA ILE A 138 -19.93 -23.73 14.03
C ILE A 138 -19.67 -23.20 12.62
N PHE A 139 -19.33 -21.91 12.51
CA PHE A 139 -19.18 -21.24 11.24
C PHE A 139 -17.99 -21.78 10.45
N LEU A 140 -16.82 -21.91 11.07
CA LEU A 140 -15.60 -22.36 10.40
C LEU A 140 -15.65 -23.86 10.07
N ASN A 141 -16.13 -24.71 10.99
CA ASN A 141 -16.27 -26.15 10.70
C ASN A 141 -17.26 -26.42 9.56
N THR A 142 -18.35 -25.65 9.48
CA THR A 142 -19.29 -25.74 8.36
C THR A 142 -18.62 -25.22 7.09
N LEU A 143 -17.96 -24.06 7.15
CA LEU A 143 -17.31 -23.48 5.97
C LEU A 143 -16.15 -24.35 5.45
N ASP A 144 -15.43 -25.07 6.29
CA ASP A 144 -14.34 -25.96 5.87
C ASP A 144 -14.84 -27.16 5.03
N LYS A 145 -16.08 -27.59 5.23
CA LYS A 145 -16.74 -28.62 4.38
C LYS A 145 -17.05 -28.09 2.97
N HIS A 146 -17.43 -26.83 2.87
CA HIS A 146 -17.88 -26.19 1.62
C HIS A 146 -16.77 -25.47 0.84
N ALA A 147 -15.81 -24.88 1.57
CA ALA A 147 -14.72 -24.07 1.05
C ALA A 147 -13.44 -24.25 1.88
N PRO A 148 -12.81 -25.45 1.84
CA PRO A 148 -11.62 -25.77 2.63
C PRO A 148 -10.43 -24.87 2.31
N VAL A 149 -9.59 -24.61 3.31
CA VAL A 149 -8.33 -23.91 3.14
C VAL A 149 -7.33 -24.80 2.37
N LYS A 150 -6.74 -24.26 1.30
CA LYS A 150 -5.76 -24.96 0.46
C LYS A 150 -4.60 -24.03 0.09
N THR A 151 -3.43 -24.63 -0.07
CA THR A 151 -2.27 -23.96 -0.66
C THR A 151 -2.33 -24.12 -2.19
N ILE A 152 -2.41 -23.00 -2.91
CA ILE A 152 -2.53 -22.98 -4.37
C ILE A 152 -1.35 -22.25 -5.00
N LYS A 153 -0.87 -22.75 -6.14
CA LYS A 153 0.17 -22.09 -6.94
C LYS A 153 -0.44 -20.88 -7.65
N VAL A 154 0.15 -19.70 -7.46
CA VAL A 154 -0.24 -18.49 -8.18
C VAL A 154 0.12 -18.66 -9.65
N ARG A 155 -0.87 -18.55 -10.54
CA ARG A 155 -0.67 -18.58 -12.00
C ARG A 155 -0.61 -17.17 -12.55
N GLY A 156 0.15 -16.98 -13.63
CA GLY A 156 0.17 -15.71 -14.36
C GLY A 156 -1.21 -15.37 -14.91
N LYS A 157 -1.46 -14.06 -15.11
CA LYS A 157 -2.71 -13.60 -15.73
C LYS A 157 -2.76 -14.09 -17.18
N SER A 158 -3.85 -14.77 -17.55
CA SER A 158 -4.17 -15.02 -18.96
C SER A 158 -4.45 -13.70 -19.66
N CYS A 159 -4.06 -13.57 -20.93
CA CYS A 159 -4.45 -12.42 -21.77
C CYS A 159 -5.93 -12.59 -22.16
N PRO A 160 -6.86 -11.84 -21.55
CA PRO A 160 -8.30 -12.10 -21.69
C PRO A 160 -8.85 -11.73 -23.08
N PHE A 161 -8.14 -10.86 -23.81
CA PHE A 161 -8.52 -10.42 -25.15
C PHE A 161 -8.04 -11.36 -26.28
N ILE A 162 -7.30 -12.43 -25.97
CA ILE A 162 -6.89 -13.42 -26.98
C ILE A 162 -8.00 -14.46 -27.15
N THR A 163 -8.86 -14.23 -28.14
CA THR A 163 -9.98 -15.11 -28.47
C THR A 163 -9.53 -16.33 -29.30
N PRO A 164 -10.35 -17.40 -29.41
CA PRO A 164 -10.08 -18.53 -30.30
C PRO A 164 -9.82 -18.12 -31.76
N GLU A 165 -10.53 -17.11 -32.26
CA GLU A 165 -10.41 -16.59 -33.62
C GLU A 165 -9.04 -15.92 -33.84
N ILE A 166 -8.59 -15.12 -32.86
CA ILE A 166 -7.26 -14.52 -32.89
C ILE A 166 -6.19 -15.60 -32.86
N LYS A 167 -6.34 -16.63 -32.01
CA LYS A 167 -5.42 -17.78 -32.01
C LYS A 167 -5.37 -18.48 -33.37
N ALA A 168 -6.53 -18.69 -34.02
CA ALA A 168 -6.58 -19.27 -35.35
C ALA A 168 -5.84 -18.40 -36.38
N SER A 169 -6.00 -17.07 -36.32
CA SER A 169 -5.27 -16.14 -37.20
C SER A 169 -3.75 -16.14 -36.96
N MET A 170 -3.30 -16.33 -35.70
CA MET A 170 -1.88 -16.50 -35.36
C MET A 170 -1.32 -17.79 -35.96
N ILE A 171 -2.06 -18.90 -35.84
CA ILE A 171 -1.67 -20.20 -36.43
C ILE A 171 -1.58 -20.08 -37.96
N LYS A 172 -2.59 -19.50 -38.61
CA LYS A 172 -2.60 -19.30 -40.08
C LYS A 172 -1.41 -18.46 -40.55
N ARG A 173 -1.12 -17.36 -39.86
CA ARG A 173 0.06 -16.52 -40.13
C ARG A 173 1.35 -17.35 -40.06
N ASP A 174 1.51 -18.14 -39.01
CA ASP A 174 2.74 -18.93 -38.79
C ASP A 174 2.89 -20.05 -39.83
N GLN A 175 1.78 -20.67 -40.25
CA GLN A 175 1.76 -21.63 -41.35
C GLN A 175 2.17 -21.00 -42.68
N LEU A 176 1.61 -19.84 -43.02
CA LEU A 176 1.95 -19.12 -44.27
C LEU A 176 3.42 -18.66 -44.28
N HIS A 177 3.95 -18.24 -43.13
CA HIS A 177 5.37 -17.92 -43.04
C HIS A 177 6.25 -19.16 -43.26
N SER A 178 5.87 -20.29 -42.66
CA SER A 178 6.56 -21.57 -42.86
C SER A 178 6.54 -21.99 -44.33
N LEU A 179 5.41 -21.80 -45.03
CA LEU A 179 5.27 -22.07 -46.46
C LEU A 179 6.19 -21.18 -47.30
N PHE A 180 6.12 -19.84 -47.13
CA PHE A 180 7.00 -18.89 -47.81
C PHE A 180 8.48 -19.22 -47.60
N ARG A 181 8.87 -19.69 -46.42
CA ARG A 181 10.26 -20.06 -46.16
C ARG A 181 10.72 -21.28 -46.95
N LYS A 182 9.81 -22.20 -47.30
CA LYS A 182 10.10 -23.38 -48.12
C LYS A 182 10.12 -23.04 -49.61
N THR A 183 9.17 -22.25 -50.08
CA THR A 183 8.98 -21.94 -51.50
C THR A 183 9.80 -20.75 -51.97
N ARG A 184 9.99 -19.76 -51.09
CA ARG A 184 10.54 -18.43 -51.38
C ARG A 184 9.77 -17.69 -52.49
N ASP A 185 8.52 -18.06 -52.72
CA ASP A 185 7.66 -17.50 -53.75
C ASP A 185 7.07 -16.14 -53.34
N HIS A 186 6.90 -15.24 -54.31
CA HIS A 186 6.37 -13.90 -54.09
C HIS A 186 4.92 -13.92 -53.59
N TYR A 187 4.06 -14.80 -54.12
CA TYR A 187 2.66 -14.90 -53.70
C TYR A 187 2.53 -15.45 -52.29
N ASP A 188 3.40 -16.38 -51.88
CA ASP A 188 3.44 -16.87 -50.49
C ASP A 188 3.87 -15.76 -49.51
N TRP A 189 4.79 -14.89 -49.91
CA TRP A 189 5.14 -13.70 -49.13
C TRP A 189 3.96 -12.73 -48.99
N LEU A 190 3.24 -12.46 -50.08
CA LEU A 190 2.04 -11.61 -50.05
C LEU A 190 0.98 -12.19 -49.09
N ASN A 191 0.69 -13.49 -49.19
CA ASN A 191 -0.24 -14.19 -48.31
C ASN A 191 0.17 -14.10 -46.84
N PHE A 192 1.46 -14.33 -46.54
CA PHE A 192 1.98 -14.16 -45.19
C PHE A 192 1.86 -12.71 -44.70
N ARG A 193 2.23 -11.73 -45.53
CA ARG A 193 2.19 -10.30 -45.18
C ARG A 193 0.76 -9.86 -44.85
N GLU A 194 -0.21 -10.29 -45.64
CA GLU A 194 -1.63 -10.03 -45.40
C GLU A 194 -2.09 -10.66 -44.08
N ALA A 195 -1.81 -11.95 -43.87
CA ALA A 195 -2.16 -12.64 -42.63
C ALA A 195 -1.49 -12.02 -41.39
N ARG A 196 -0.22 -11.61 -41.49
CA ARG A 196 0.51 -10.92 -40.43
C ARG A 196 -0.15 -9.59 -40.07
N ASN A 197 -0.47 -8.78 -41.08
CA ASN A 197 -1.10 -7.48 -40.88
C ASN A 197 -2.51 -7.62 -40.30
N PHE A 198 -3.29 -8.59 -40.78
CA PHE A 198 -4.59 -8.94 -40.23
C PHE A 198 -4.48 -9.33 -38.74
N THR A 199 -3.63 -10.31 -38.41
CA THR A 199 -3.45 -10.79 -37.04
C THR A 199 -2.97 -9.68 -36.11
N LYS A 200 -2.03 -8.84 -36.55
CA LYS A 200 -1.56 -7.67 -35.78
C LYS A 200 -2.70 -6.69 -35.51
N THR A 201 -3.50 -6.37 -36.53
CA THR A 201 -4.62 -5.44 -36.42
C THR A 201 -5.71 -6.00 -35.51
N ALA A 202 -6.07 -7.28 -35.68
CA ALA A 202 -7.05 -7.97 -34.86
C ALA A 202 -6.63 -7.99 -33.38
N LEU A 203 -5.35 -8.27 -33.09
CA LEU A 203 -4.84 -8.27 -31.72
C LEU A 203 -4.90 -6.88 -31.07
N VAL A 204 -4.46 -5.84 -31.80
CA VAL A 204 -4.51 -4.45 -31.32
C VAL A 204 -5.95 -3.99 -31.09
N ASN A 205 -6.86 -4.32 -31.99
CA ASN A 205 -8.27 -3.96 -31.86
C ASN A 205 -8.93 -4.69 -30.68
N ALA A 206 -8.70 -5.99 -30.54
CA ALA A 206 -9.21 -6.76 -29.41
C ALA A 206 -8.69 -6.26 -28.07
N GLN A 207 -7.42 -5.85 -28.00
CA GLN A 207 -6.86 -5.22 -26.81
C GLN A 207 -7.55 -3.87 -26.53
N LYS A 208 -7.72 -3.00 -27.54
CA LYS A 208 -8.40 -1.71 -27.40
C LYS A 208 -9.85 -1.88 -26.94
N GLU A 209 -10.60 -2.78 -27.57
CA GLU A 209 -11.99 -3.08 -27.23
C GLU A 209 -12.12 -3.63 -25.81
N TYR A 210 -11.24 -4.55 -25.43
CA TYR A 210 -11.19 -5.08 -24.07
C TYR A 210 -10.97 -3.97 -23.04
N VAL A 211 -9.95 -3.13 -23.25
CA VAL A 211 -9.63 -2.01 -22.34
C VAL A 211 -10.79 -1.01 -22.28
N LEU A 212 -11.37 -0.66 -23.43
CA LEU A 212 -12.52 0.25 -23.50
C LEU A 212 -13.72 -0.31 -22.72
N LYS A 213 -14.00 -1.61 -22.88
CA LYS A 213 -15.07 -2.31 -22.16
C LYS A 213 -14.83 -2.31 -20.65
N GLU A 214 -13.61 -2.60 -20.20
CA GLU A 214 -13.24 -2.55 -18.78
C GLU A 214 -13.40 -1.13 -18.20
N VAL A 215 -12.96 -0.10 -18.94
CA VAL A 215 -13.13 1.31 -18.56
C VAL A 215 -14.62 1.67 -18.45
N GLN A 216 -15.43 1.29 -19.43
CA GLN A 216 -16.87 1.55 -19.43
C GLN A 216 -17.59 0.84 -18.28
N GLN A 217 -17.26 -0.42 -18.03
CA GLN A 217 -17.83 -1.21 -16.91
C GLN A 217 -17.46 -0.62 -15.54
N HIS A 218 -16.32 0.04 -15.44
CA HIS A 218 -15.81 0.59 -14.19
C HIS A 218 -15.83 2.13 -14.12
N ARG A 219 -16.58 2.80 -15.02
CA ARG A 219 -16.61 4.27 -15.12
C ARG A 219 -16.94 5.01 -13.82
N ASN A 220 -17.75 4.40 -12.96
CA ASN A 220 -18.20 4.97 -11.69
C ASN A 220 -17.35 4.50 -10.49
N ASN A 221 -16.29 3.71 -10.72
CA ASN A 221 -15.40 3.20 -9.68
C ASN A 221 -13.96 3.59 -10.01
N THR A 222 -13.53 4.73 -9.46
CA THR A 222 -12.20 5.30 -9.66
C THR A 222 -11.07 4.32 -9.32
N GLY A 223 -11.23 3.50 -8.27
CA GLY A 223 -10.23 2.50 -7.88
C GLY A 223 -10.07 1.37 -8.92
N SER A 224 -11.18 0.84 -9.44
CA SER A 224 -11.15 -0.16 -10.52
C SER A 224 -10.65 0.44 -11.82
N LEU A 225 -11.07 1.66 -12.16
CA LEU A 225 -10.59 2.39 -13.34
C LEU A 225 -9.07 2.60 -13.28
N TRP A 226 -8.55 3.01 -12.13
CA TRP A 226 -7.12 3.20 -11.93
C TRP A 226 -6.33 1.90 -12.06
N LYS A 227 -6.93 0.76 -11.67
CA LYS A 227 -6.34 -0.57 -11.90
C LYS A 227 -6.25 -0.88 -13.40
N VAL A 228 -7.31 -0.62 -14.17
CA VAL A 228 -7.30 -0.78 -15.63
C VAL A 228 -6.24 0.11 -16.26
N ILE A 229 -6.16 1.37 -15.86
CA ILE A 229 -5.14 2.33 -16.34
C ILE A 229 -3.72 1.83 -16.02
N LYS A 230 -3.46 1.48 -14.75
CA LYS A 230 -2.14 0.96 -14.31
C LYS A 230 -1.70 -0.30 -15.04
N GLU A 231 -2.64 -1.14 -15.46
CA GLU A 231 -2.34 -2.35 -16.22
C GLU A 231 -2.00 -2.07 -17.69
N ASN A 232 -2.29 -0.87 -18.20
CA ASN A 232 -2.07 -0.47 -19.60
C ASN A 232 -1.03 0.66 -19.78
N ILE A 233 -0.65 1.38 -18.73
CA ILE A 233 0.49 2.30 -18.75
C ILE A 233 1.80 1.49 -18.76
N ALA A 234 2.82 2.00 -19.48
CA ALA A 234 4.15 1.40 -19.56
C ALA A 234 4.62 0.89 -18.18
N TYR A 235 4.90 -0.40 -18.16
CA TYR A 235 5.20 -1.22 -16.99
C TYR A 235 6.37 -0.62 -16.18
N ARG A 236 6.14 -0.31 -14.90
CA ARG A 236 7.24 -0.35 -13.91
C ARG A 236 7.53 -1.83 -13.67
N GLU A 237 8.77 -2.25 -13.86
CA GLU A 237 9.20 -3.59 -13.47
C GLU A 237 8.78 -3.86 -12.03
N ARG A 238 7.81 -4.77 -11.85
CA ARG A 238 7.62 -5.39 -10.55
C ARG A 238 8.72 -6.43 -10.45
N GLU A 239 9.84 -6.04 -9.85
CA GLU A 239 10.83 -7.00 -9.41
C GLU A 239 10.12 -8.07 -8.57
N SER A 240 10.33 -9.33 -8.92
CA SER A 240 9.89 -10.41 -8.05
C SER A 240 10.65 -10.26 -6.74
N VAL A 241 9.92 -10.03 -5.65
CA VAL A 241 10.50 -9.96 -4.30
C VAL A 241 11.11 -11.33 -3.99
N VAL A 242 12.43 -11.43 -4.11
CA VAL A 242 13.22 -12.61 -3.75
C VAL A 242 14.06 -12.23 -2.55
N TYR A 243 13.84 -12.91 -1.43
CA TYR A 243 14.64 -12.71 -0.23
C TYR A 243 15.90 -13.59 -0.28
N SER A 244 17.04 -13.02 0.10
CA SER A 244 18.33 -13.69 0.24
C SER A 244 18.34 -14.72 1.37
N LYS A 245 17.58 -14.45 2.42
CA LYS A 245 17.38 -15.32 3.59
C LYS A 245 16.16 -16.23 3.42
N GLU A 246 16.13 -17.31 4.22
CA GLU A 246 14.95 -18.17 4.29
C GLU A 246 13.68 -17.38 4.70
N PRO A 247 12.52 -17.60 4.06
CA PRO A 247 11.31 -16.84 4.33
C PRO A 247 10.85 -16.84 5.80
N LYS A 248 11.15 -17.91 6.55
CA LYS A 248 10.81 -17.99 7.98
C LYS A 248 11.63 -17.00 8.80
N LEU A 249 12.94 -16.93 8.56
CA LEU A 249 13.83 -16.01 9.25
C LEU A 249 13.44 -14.55 8.95
N VAL A 250 13.17 -14.24 7.68
CA VAL A 250 12.68 -12.91 7.26
C VAL A 250 11.38 -12.56 7.99
N ALA A 251 10.44 -13.50 8.08
CA ALA A 251 9.18 -13.27 8.77
C ALA A 251 9.39 -12.96 10.27
N GLU A 252 10.29 -13.68 10.96
CA GLU A 252 10.61 -13.40 12.36
C GLU A 252 11.30 -12.04 12.54
N GLU A 253 12.31 -11.72 11.72
CA GLU A 253 13.03 -10.44 11.76
C GLU A 253 12.07 -9.25 11.54
N PHE A 254 11.20 -9.36 10.54
CA PHE A 254 10.19 -8.35 10.26
C PHE A 254 9.18 -8.24 11.41
N ASN A 255 8.76 -9.35 12.00
CA ASN A 255 7.80 -9.32 13.09
C ASN A 255 8.39 -8.62 14.32
N HIS A 256 9.62 -8.97 14.69
CA HIS A 256 10.34 -8.33 15.79
C HIS A 256 10.53 -6.83 15.54
N PHE A 257 10.90 -6.44 14.32
CA PHE A 257 11.02 -5.04 13.97
C PHE A 257 9.69 -4.29 14.11
N PHE A 258 8.60 -4.80 13.49
CA PHE A 258 7.30 -4.14 13.54
C PHE A 258 6.67 -4.11 14.94
N SER A 259 6.90 -5.13 15.78
CA SER A 259 6.37 -5.15 17.15
C SER A 259 7.11 -4.19 18.10
N THR A 260 8.36 -3.81 17.79
CA THR A 260 9.20 -2.94 18.63
C THR A 260 9.32 -1.51 18.11
N ILE A 261 8.88 -1.23 16.89
CA ILE A 261 9.08 0.08 16.24
C ILE A 261 8.47 1.24 17.04
N GLY A 262 7.27 1.06 17.59
CA GLY A 262 6.60 2.07 18.41
C GLY A 262 7.34 2.33 19.73
N VAL A 263 7.76 1.27 20.42
CA VAL A 263 8.57 1.37 21.65
C VAL A 263 9.88 2.11 21.38
N ASN A 264 10.53 1.81 20.26
CA ASN A 264 11.79 2.46 19.89
C ASN A 264 11.58 3.93 19.50
N ALA A 265 10.46 4.26 18.84
CA ALA A 265 10.10 5.64 18.52
C ALA A 265 9.81 6.45 19.78
N ALA A 266 9.04 5.89 20.73
CA ALA A 266 8.75 6.51 22.02
C ALA A 266 10.05 6.80 22.79
N LYS A 267 10.94 5.81 22.92
CA LYS A 267 12.26 6.00 23.56
C LYS A 267 13.06 7.14 22.93
N LYS A 268 13.12 7.19 21.60
CA LYS A 268 13.81 8.28 20.88
C LYS A 268 13.17 9.64 21.15
N ALA A 269 11.84 9.73 21.15
CA ALA A 269 11.12 10.96 21.48
C ALA A 269 11.43 11.42 22.91
N SER A 270 11.45 10.50 23.89
CA SER A 270 11.83 10.83 25.28
C SER A 270 13.29 11.29 25.40
N THR A 271 14.22 10.68 24.66
CA THR A 271 15.62 11.13 24.63
C THR A 271 15.76 12.53 24.03
N LEU A 272 14.98 12.84 22.98
CA LEU A 272 14.97 14.17 22.38
C LEU A 272 14.57 15.22 23.42
N ILE A 273 13.49 15.01 24.19
CA ILE A 273 13.04 15.95 25.25
C ILE A 273 14.15 16.26 26.27
N GLN A 274 14.99 15.26 26.57
CA GLN A 274 16.05 15.40 27.57
C GLN A 274 17.32 16.06 27.03
N ASP A 275 17.43 16.27 25.71
CA ASP A 275 18.59 16.88 25.07
C ASP A 275 18.51 18.42 25.17
N PRO A 276 19.37 19.07 25.98
CA PRO A 276 19.34 20.53 26.16
C PRO A 276 19.73 21.30 24.89
N SER A 277 20.40 20.65 23.93
CA SER A 277 20.73 21.23 22.63
C SER A 277 19.53 21.32 21.70
N VAL A 278 18.54 20.44 21.90
CA VAL A 278 17.29 20.40 21.14
C VAL A 278 16.18 21.15 21.88
N TYR A 279 16.12 20.99 23.21
CA TYR A 279 15.19 21.68 24.08
C TYR A 279 15.91 22.56 25.10
N PRO A 280 16.13 23.85 24.81
CA PRO A 280 16.68 24.76 25.82
C PRO A 280 15.72 24.79 27.02
N ALA A 281 16.27 24.68 28.23
CA ALA A 281 15.51 24.68 29.47
C ALA A 281 14.76 26.01 29.66
N ARG A 282 13.56 26.12 29.09
CA ARG A 282 12.57 27.12 29.50
C ARG A 282 11.72 26.53 30.63
N ASN A 283 11.38 27.37 31.60
CA ASN A 283 10.51 27.01 32.71
C ASN A 283 9.23 26.37 32.17
N LEU A 284 8.96 25.14 32.60
CA LEU A 284 7.72 24.38 32.35
C LEU A 284 6.47 25.03 32.99
N SER A 285 6.44 26.34 33.19
CA SER A 285 5.38 27.04 33.90
C SER A 285 4.24 27.58 33.04
N ASP A 286 4.38 27.64 31.71
CA ASP A 286 3.39 28.35 30.85
C ASP A 286 2.68 27.49 29.79
N VAL A 287 2.79 26.15 29.84
CA VAL A 287 1.78 25.33 29.15
C VAL A 287 0.57 25.32 30.05
N ASN A 288 -0.40 26.18 29.73
CA ASN A 288 -1.76 26.10 30.26
C ASN A 288 -2.20 24.64 30.25
N ARG A 289 -2.12 23.98 31.41
CA ARG A 289 -2.89 22.77 31.69
C ARG A 289 -4.31 23.21 31.44
N THR A 290 -4.83 22.89 30.26
CA THR A 290 -6.23 23.12 29.92
C THR A 290 -7.02 22.59 31.09
N ASP A 291 -7.75 23.50 31.72
CA ASP A 291 -8.60 23.23 32.87
C ASP A 291 -9.31 21.91 32.61
N ASN A 292 -9.02 20.88 33.42
CA ASN A 292 -9.69 19.58 33.38
C ASN A 292 -11.11 19.76 33.91
N SER A 293 -11.88 20.64 33.27
CA SER A 293 -13.33 20.63 33.35
C SER A 293 -13.76 19.38 32.60
N TYR A 294 -13.79 18.26 33.33
CA TYR A 294 -14.50 17.08 32.86
C TYR A 294 -15.90 17.55 32.45
N PRO A 295 -16.39 17.18 31.26
CA PRO A 295 -17.78 17.44 30.94
C PRO A 295 -18.65 16.89 32.07
N GLU A 296 -19.67 17.68 32.47
CA GLU A 296 -20.66 17.26 33.46
C GLU A 296 -21.13 15.84 33.14
N GLU A 297 -21.37 15.03 34.17
CA GLU A 297 -21.54 13.58 34.05
C GLU A 297 -22.61 13.16 33.02
N ASN A 298 -23.60 14.02 32.79
CA ASN A 298 -24.70 13.84 31.84
C ASN A 298 -24.35 14.02 30.35
N ASP A 299 -23.18 14.58 30.02
CA ASP A 299 -22.78 14.84 28.62
C ASP A 299 -21.84 13.79 28.03
N ARG A 300 -21.51 12.72 28.78
CA ARG A 300 -20.55 11.71 28.33
C ARG A 300 -21.19 10.69 27.40
N PHE A 301 -20.43 10.30 26.37
CA PHE A 301 -20.82 9.28 25.42
C PHE A 301 -20.77 7.87 26.04
N SER A 302 -21.82 7.10 25.82
CA SER A 302 -21.90 5.67 26.11
C SER A 302 -22.41 4.90 24.89
N PHE A 303 -21.94 3.67 24.69
CA PHE A 303 -22.44 2.83 23.61
C PHE A 303 -23.90 2.44 23.85
N THR A 304 -24.68 2.40 22.77
CA THR A 304 -26.05 1.90 22.78
C THR A 304 -26.13 0.57 22.01
N PRO A 305 -27.07 -0.33 22.37
CA PRO A 305 -27.32 -1.54 21.59
C PRO A 305 -27.64 -1.21 20.13
N VAL A 306 -27.18 -2.07 19.21
CA VAL A 306 -27.45 -1.98 17.77
C VAL A 306 -28.44 -3.04 17.33
N SER A 307 -29.24 -2.68 16.33
CA SER A 307 -30.23 -3.57 15.71
C SER A 307 -29.61 -4.49 14.64
N CYS A 308 -30.30 -5.60 14.35
CA CYS A 308 -29.95 -6.47 13.21
C CYS A 308 -29.98 -5.70 11.88
N SER A 309 -30.87 -4.71 11.73
CA SER A 309 -30.92 -3.85 10.54
C SER A 309 -29.65 -3.02 10.37
N GLU A 310 -29.12 -2.45 11.44
CA GLU A 310 -27.88 -1.67 11.39
C GLU A 310 -26.67 -2.56 11.03
N ILE A 311 -26.55 -3.73 11.65
CA ILE A 311 -25.49 -4.69 11.34
C ILE A 311 -25.59 -5.15 9.88
N ARG A 312 -26.80 -5.44 9.39
CA ARG A 312 -27.04 -5.80 7.98
C ARG A 312 -26.57 -4.68 7.04
N ASN A 313 -26.93 -3.43 7.32
CA ASN A 313 -26.55 -2.29 6.50
C ASN A 313 -25.03 -2.08 6.45
N ILE A 314 -24.36 -2.21 7.60
CA ILE A 314 -22.89 -2.17 7.69
C ILE A 314 -22.26 -3.25 6.81
N LEU A 315 -22.73 -4.49 6.96
CA LEU A 315 -22.21 -5.65 6.23
C LEU A 315 -22.38 -5.49 4.71
N LEU A 316 -23.56 -5.10 4.25
CA LEU A 316 -23.84 -4.93 2.83
C LEU A 316 -22.98 -3.83 2.20
N ALA A 317 -22.71 -2.75 2.94
CA ALA A 317 -21.85 -1.64 2.49
C ALA A 317 -20.36 -2.00 2.43
N MET A 318 -19.89 -3.01 3.18
CA MET A 318 -18.48 -3.40 3.17
C MET A 318 -18.06 -4.05 1.83
N PRO A 319 -16.88 -3.73 1.28
CA PRO A 319 -16.40 -4.30 0.02
C PRO A 319 -16.07 -5.80 0.14
N SER A 320 -16.57 -6.61 -0.80
CA SER A 320 -16.39 -8.07 -0.79
C SER A 320 -15.03 -8.56 -1.32
N ASN A 321 -14.22 -7.68 -1.94
CA ASN A 321 -12.97 -8.01 -2.62
C ASN A 321 -11.70 -7.75 -1.79
N LYS A 322 -11.85 -7.54 -0.48
CA LYS A 322 -10.72 -7.32 0.43
C LYS A 322 -10.13 -8.65 0.90
N SER A 323 -8.83 -8.65 1.17
CA SER A 323 -8.12 -9.83 1.69
C SER A 323 -8.63 -10.19 3.10
N PRO A 324 -8.84 -11.48 3.38
CA PRO A 324 -9.27 -11.94 4.70
C PRO A 324 -8.12 -11.94 5.71
N GLY A 325 -8.47 -12.03 6.99
CA GLY A 325 -7.50 -12.20 8.09
C GLY A 325 -6.95 -13.62 8.18
N LYS A 326 -6.53 -13.99 9.39
CA LYS A 326 -6.01 -15.33 9.74
C LYS A 326 -7.02 -16.45 9.50
N ASP A 327 -8.31 -16.18 9.70
CA ASP A 327 -9.45 -17.10 9.50
C ASP A 327 -9.70 -17.50 8.02
N LYS A 328 -9.08 -16.79 7.08
CA LYS A 328 -9.27 -16.91 5.63
C LYS A 328 -10.74 -16.79 5.18
N VAL A 329 -11.60 -16.18 6.00
CA VAL A 329 -13.03 -15.97 5.69
C VAL A 329 -13.19 -14.69 4.88
N SER A 330 -13.76 -14.76 3.69
CA SER A 330 -14.03 -13.55 2.89
C SER A 330 -15.34 -12.89 3.29
N MET A 331 -15.41 -11.55 3.17
CA MET A 331 -16.65 -10.79 3.36
C MET A 331 -17.80 -11.30 2.47
N ARG A 332 -17.50 -11.86 1.29
CA ARG A 332 -18.50 -12.50 0.43
C ARG A 332 -19.22 -13.66 1.14
N VAL A 333 -18.48 -14.53 1.82
CA VAL A 333 -19.06 -15.67 2.57
C VAL A 333 -19.89 -15.19 3.75
N ILE A 334 -19.45 -14.15 4.45
CA ILE A 334 -20.21 -13.53 5.55
C ILE A 334 -21.55 -12.97 5.02
N LYS A 335 -21.54 -12.32 3.84
CA LYS A 335 -22.77 -11.84 3.21
C LYS A 335 -23.73 -12.97 2.83
N HIS A 336 -23.24 -14.08 2.29
CA HIS A 336 -24.08 -15.23 1.94
C HIS A 336 -24.73 -15.90 3.16
N SER A 337 -24.05 -15.86 4.32
CA SER A 337 -24.54 -16.49 5.56
C SER A 337 -25.46 -15.59 6.39
N LEU A 338 -25.68 -14.33 5.99
CA LEU A 338 -26.51 -13.36 6.71
C LEU A 338 -27.87 -13.89 7.17
N PRO A 339 -28.63 -14.68 6.37
CA PRO A 339 -29.93 -15.20 6.82
C PRO A 339 -29.86 -16.02 8.11
N VAL A 340 -28.70 -16.61 8.41
CA VAL A 340 -28.49 -17.48 9.58
C VAL A 340 -27.73 -16.76 10.69
N ILE A 341 -26.69 -16.01 10.35
CA ILE A 341 -25.74 -15.47 11.36
C ILE A 341 -26.11 -14.09 11.90
N LEU A 342 -27.05 -13.37 11.28
CA LEU A 342 -27.29 -11.96 11.60
C LEU A 342 -27.69 -11.74 13.07
N GLY A 343 -28.60 -12.56 13.60
CA GLY A 343 -29.03 -12.49 15.00
C GLY A 343 -27.86 -12.76 15.96
N PRO A 344 -27.21 -13.94 15.90
CA PRO A 344 -26.08 -14.27 16.77
C PRO A 344 -24.93 -13.25 16.69
N LEU A 345 -24.59 -12.77 15.50
CA LEU A 345 -23.54 -11.76 15.33
C LEU A 345 -23.92 -10.43 15.98
N THR A 346 -25.18 -10.00 15.85
CA THR A 346 -25.67 -8.77 16.49
C THR A 346 -25.60 -8.90 18.02
N ASP A 347 -25.96 -10.06 18.56
CA ASP A 347 -25.89 -10.35 19.98
C ASP A 347 -24.44 -10.35 20.51
N ILE A 348 -23.49 -10.96 19.79
CA ILE A 348 -22.06 -10.91 20.12
C ILE A 348 -21.55 -9.46 20.18
N ILE A 349 -21.91 -8.64 19.19
CA ILE A 349 -21.49 -7.23 19.16
C ILE A 349 -22.11 -6.45 20.32
N ASN A 350 -23.40 -6.61 20.59
CA ASN A 350 -24.06 -5.95 21.71
C ASN A 350 -23.48 -6.38 23.06
N CYS A 351 -23.18 -7.67 23.23
CA CYS A 351 -22.50 -8.20 24.40
C CYS A 351 -21.09 -7.59 24.55
N SER A 352 -20.34 -7.42 23.47
CA SER A 352 -19.04 -6.72 23.49
C SER A 352 -19.18 -5.30 24.03
N LEU A 353 -20.13 -4.53 23.49
CA LEU A 353 -20.35 -3.13 23.87
C LEU A 353 -20.82 -3.00 25.33
N SER A 354 -21.81 -3.80 25.75
CA SER A 354 -22.39 -3.73 27.10
C SER A 354 -21.43 -4.21 28.19
N SER A 355 -20.65 -5.26 27.92
CA SER A 355 -19.65 -5.78 28.86
C SER A 355 -18.35 -4.96 28.87
N SER A 356 -18.24 -3.94 28.01
CA SER A 356 -17.00 -3.17 27.81
C SER A 356 -15.80 -4.07 27.47
N SER A 357 -16.02 -5.17 26.75
CA SER A 357 -14.98 -6.14 26.41
C SER A 357 -14.93 -6.40 24.91
N PHE A 358 -13.75 -6.21 24.30
CA PHE A 358 -13.48 -6.58 22.92
C PHE A 358 -12.99 -8.04 22.88
N PRO A 359 -13.57 -8.91 22.03
CA PRO A 359 -13.20 -10.33 21.98
C PRO A 359 -11.72 -10.57 21.68
N ILE A 360 -11.11 -11.50 22.41
CA ILE A 360 -9.71 -11.92 22.30
C ILE A 360 -9.39 -12.42 20.89
N ALA A 361 -10.25 -13.26 20.31
CA ALA A 361 -10.04 -13.81 18.96
C ALA A 361 -10.03 -12.73 17.86
N TRP A 362 -10.51 -11.51 18.15
CA TRP A 362 -10.46 -10.35 17.24
C TRP A 362 -9.22 -9.48 17.44
N LYS A 363 -8.37 -9.77 18.43
CA LYS A 363 -7.15 -9.02 18.77
C LYS A 363 -5.90 -9.50 18.03
N GLU A 364 -6.00 -10.57 17.24
CA GLU A 364 -4.91 -11.10 16.43
C GLU A 364 -4.88 -10.47 15.03
N ALA A 365 -3.67 -10.12 14.56
CA ALA A 365 -3.44 -9.61 13.21
C ALA A 365 -2.43 -10.44 12.43
N GLU A 366 -2.72 -10.73 11.16
CA GLU A 366 -1.73 -11.24 10.21
C GLU A 366 -1.16 -10.07 9.40
N VAL A 367 0.11 -9.77 9.57
CA VAL A 367 0.78 -8.60 8.97
C VAL A 367 1.43 -8.98 7.64
N ILE A 368 1.14 -8.21 6.60
CA ILE A 368 1.83 -8.29 5.30
C ILE A 368 2.75 -7.08 5.16
N PRO A 369 4.06 -7.27 4.97
CA PRO A 369 4.96 -6.18 4.65
C PRO A 369 4.69 -5.66 3.24
N LEU A 370 4.50 -4.36 3.10
CA LEU A 370 4.36 -3.67 1.82
C LEU A 370 5.53 -2.72 1.62
N LEU A 371 6.35 -2.97 0.59
CA LEU A 371 7.48 -2.11 0.25
C LEU A 371 7.00 -0.67 -0.02
N LYS A 372 7.59 0.30 0.70
CA LYS A 372 7.41 1.72 0.45
C LYS A 372 8.40 2.20 -0.63
N ASP A 373 9.68 2.01 -0.37
CA ASP A 373 10.82 2.44 -1.17
C ASP A 373 12.09 1.67 -0.74
N GLY A 374 13.15 1.70 -1.55
CA GLY A 374 14.43 1.07 -1.19
C GLY A 374 14.44 -0.46 -1.26
N ASN A 375 15.31 -1.07 -0.44
CA ASN A 375 15.53 -2.52 -0.40
C ASN A 375 14.39 -3.26 0.33
N HIS A 376 13.79 -4.27 -0.31
CA HIS A 376 12.68 -5.04 0.26
C HIS A 376 13.08 -5.95 1.42
N GLU A 377 14.37 -6.25 1.59
CA GLU A 377 14.88 -7.06 2.72
C GLU A 377 14.98 -6.27 4.02
N GLU A 378 14.94 -4.94 3.95
CA GLU A 378 14.99 -4.08 5.12
C GLU A 378 13.57 -3.83 5.66
N ALA A 379 13.29 -4.25 6.88
CA ALA A 379 11.96 -4.09 7.48
C ALA A 379 11.54 -2.61 7.62
N SER A 380 12.49 -1.69 7.80
CA SER A 380 12.26 -0.23 7.86
C SER A 380 11.63 0.35 6.59
N ASN A 381 11.99 -0.23 5.45
CA ASN A 381 11.53 0.14 4.11
C ASN A 381 10.13 -0.40 3.79
N ASN A 382 9.57 -1.22 4.69
CA ASN A 382 8.27 -1.83 4.54
C ASN A 382 7.24 -1.23 5.51
N ARG A 383 5.97 -1.24 5.09
CA ARG A 383 4.81 -0.87 5.90
C ARG A 383 4.09 -2.14 6.39
N PRO A 384 3.77 -2.25 7.69
CA PRO A 384 3.08 -3.42 8.22
C PRO A 384 1.57 -3.34 8.00
N LEU A 385 1.05 -3.89 6.90
CA LEU A 385 -0.40 -3.95 6.68
C LEU A 385 -1.03 -5.06 7.53
N SER A 386 -1.88 -4.70 8.51
CA SER A 386 -2.57 -5.65 9.38
C SER A 386 -3.86 -6.20 8.73
N LEU A 387 -3.88 -7.51 8.49
CA LEU A 387 -5.09 -8.23 8.09
C LEU A 387 -5.83 -8.75 9.33
N LEU A 388 -6.91 -8.05 9.68
CA LEU A 388 -7.85 -8.44 10.74
C LEU A 388 -8.99 -9.29 10.17
N THR A 389 -9.59 -10.13 11.02
CA THR A 389 -10.84 -10.82 10.71
C THR A 389 -11.95 -9.81 10.40
N PHE A 390 -12.81 -10.13 9.43
CA PHE A 390 -13.87 -9.21 9.05
C PHE A 390 -14.90 -8.99 10.16
N LEU A 391 -15.10 -9.97 11.06
CA LEU A 391 -16.05 -9.81 12.15
C LEU A 391 -15.61 -8.74 13.15
N SER A 392 -14.29 -8.63 13.42
CA SER A 392 -13.75 -7.53 14.23
C SER A 392 -14.09 -6.18 13.61
N LYS A 393 -13.93 -6.05 12.29
CA LYS A 393 -14.15 -4.81 11.55
C LYS A 393 -15.61 -4.36 11.60
N ILE A 394 -16.56 -5.28 11.73
CA ILE A 394 -17.98 -4.93 11.89
C ILE A 394 -18.19 -4.28 13.26
N CYS A 395 -17.67 -4.89 14.33
CA CYS A 395 -17.73 -4.32 15.68
C CYS A 395 -17.02 -2.95 15.74
N GLU A 396 -15.82 -2.84 15.16
CA GLU A 396 -15.11 -1.57 15.02
C GLU A 396 -15.92 -0.52 14.26
N LYS A 397 -16.63 -0.92 13.20
CA LYS A 397 -17.47 -0.01 12.41
C LYS A 397 -18.69 0.46 13.19
N VAL A 398 -19.29 -0.39 14.03
CA VAL A 398 -20.35 0.00 14.96
C VAL A 398 -19.82 1.05 15.95
N ALA A 399 -18.69 0.78 16.61
CA ALA A 399 -18.09 1.71 17.54
C ALA A 399 -17.72 3.06 16.87
N LEU A 400 -17.15 3.01 15.66
CA LEU A 400 -16.83 4.20 14.86
C LEU A 400 -18.09 5.01 14.52
N ASN A 401 -19.17 4.35 14.10
CA ASN A 401 -20.41 5.04 13.72
C ASN A 401 -21.03 5.75 14.93
N GLN A 402 -21.06 5.13 16.11
CA GLN A 402 -21.63 5.76 17.30
C GLN A 402 -20.70 6.86 17.86
N PHE A 403 -19.45 6.50 18.20
CA PHE A 403 -18.54 7.43 18.86
C PHE A 403 -18.08 8.56 17.94
N GLY A 404 -17.79 8.25 16.67
CA GLY A 404 -17.44 9.26 15.66
C GLY A 404 -18.57 10.27 15.44
N SER A 405 -19.83 9.81 15.42
CA SER A 405 -20.99 10.72 15.31
C SER A 405 -21.12 11.64 16.51
N TYR A 406 -20.91 11.13 17.72
CA TYR A 406 -20.89 11.94 18.95
C TYR A 406 -19.78 13.01 18.91
N LEU A 407 -18.56 12.63 18.54
CA LEU A 407 -17.42 13.56 18.48
C LEU A 407 -17.66 14.70 17.47
N MET A 408 -18.23 14.38 16.31
CA MET A 408 -18.55 15.38 15.28
C MET A 408 -19.71 16.28 15.70
N LYS A 409 -20.80 15.71 16.24
CA LYS A 409 -21.98 16.47 16.68
C LYS A 409 -21.62 17.48 17.78
N ASN A 410 -20.75 17.08 18.70
CA ASN A 410 -20.34 17.90 19.84
C ASN A 410 -19.04 18.68 19.60
N LYS A 411 -18.56 18.76 18.34
CA LYS A 411 -17.35 19.50 17.94
C LYS A 411 -16.12 19.20 18.82
N LYS A 412 -15.94 17.94 19.22
CA LYS A 412 -14.85 17.49 20.10
C LYS A 412 -13.52 17.27 19.37
N LEU A 413 -13.52 17.34 18.03
CA LEU A 413 -12.32 17.21 17.20
C LEU A 413 -11.94 18.55 16.58
N SER A 414 -10.65 18.89 16.61
CA SER A 414 -10.08 20.13 16.08
C SER A 414 -10.45 20.33 14.61
N THR A 415 -10.89 21.53 14.23
CA THR A 415 -11.24 21.88 12.84
C THR A 415 -10.04 21.88 11.89
N HIS A 416 -8.82 21.92 12.42
CA HIS A 416 -7.57 21.95 11.66
C HIS A 416 -6.99 20.56 11.35
N GLN A 417 -7.74 19.51 11.62
CA GLN A 417 -7.45 18.14 11.20
C GLN A 417 -8.52 17.70 10.20
N SER A 418 -8.15 17.56 8.92
CA SER A 418 -9.07 17.20 7.83
C SER A 418 -9.10 15.70 7.51
N GLY A 419 -8.18 14.91 8.08
CA GLY A 419 -8.15 13.47 7.90
C GLY A 419 -9.37 12.77 8.51
N ASN A 420 -9.91 11.78 7.79
CA ASN A 420 -10.98 10.87 8.26
C ASN A 420 -12.28 11.55 8.70
N LYS A 421 -12.54 12.77 8.24
CA LYS A 421 -13.79 13.49 8.50
C LYS A 421 -14.71 13.47 7.28
N LYS A 422 -16.00 13.30 7.54
CA LYS A 422 -17.03 13.37 6.50
C LYS A 422 -16.98 14.75 5.84
N HIS A 423 -17.03 14.80 4.51
CA HIS A 423 -16.93 16.03 3.70
C HIS A 423 -15.55 16.70 3.67
N HIS A 424 -14.51 16.08 4.25
CA HIS A 424 -13.12 16.50 4.07
C HIS A 424 -12.36 15.48 3.21
N SER A 425 -11.36 15.96 2.48
CA SER A 425 -10.47 15.19 1.62
C SER A 425 -9.12 15.91 1.47
N CYS A 426 -8.13 15.26 0.83
CA CYS A 426 -6.88 15.94 0.48
C CYS A 426 -7.16 17.16 -0.41
N GLU A 427 -8.07 17.02 -1.38
CA GLU A 427 -8.47 18.09 -2.30
C GLU A 427 -9.04 19.30 -1.56
N THR A 428 -9.99 19.11 -0.64
CA THR A 428 -10.57 20.21 0.12
C THR A 428 -9.54 20.95 0.97
N LEU A 429 -8.57 20.21 1.54
CA LEU A 429 -7.51 20.82 2.33
C LEU A 429 -6.51 21.58 1.45
N ASN A 430 -6.17 21.05 0.27
CA ASN A 430 -5.29 21.71 -0.68
C ASN A 430 -5.94 22.95 -1.29
N LEU A 431 -7.24 22.94 -1.56
CA LEU A 431 -7.99 24.13 -1.97
C LEU A 431 -7.94 25.21 -0.88
N LEU A 432 -8.21 24.86 0.38
CA LEU A 432 -8.10 25.79 1.50
C LEU A 432 -6.68 26.38 1.63
N THR A 433 -5.67 25.53 1.45
CA THR A 433 -4.25 25.92 1.53
C THR A 433 -3.90 26.88 0.39
N GLY A 434 -4.28 26.55 -0.85
CA GLY A 434 -4.04 27.38 -2.02
C GLY A 434 -4.74 28.72 -1.94
N ASP A 435 -6.01 28.75 -1.54
CA ASP A 435 -6.77 29.99 -1.34
C ASP A 435 -6.13 30.88 -0.26
N THR A 436 -5.65 30.29 0.85
CA THR A 436 -4.93 31.03 1.90
C THR A 436 -3.67 31.69 1.36
N ILE A 437 -2.87 30.96 0.56
CA ILE A 437 -1.64 31.47 -0.07
C ILE A 437 -1.96 32.56 -1.09
N LEU A 438 -2.96 32.37 -1.95
CA LEU A 438 -3.34 33.34 -2.97
C LEU A 438 -3.85 34.64 -2.34
N LYS A 439 -4.68 34.56 -1.29
CA LYS A 439 -5.11 35.74 -0.53
C LYS A 439 -3.95 36.49 0.11
N ALA A 440 -2.95 35.77 0.63
CA ALA A 440 -1.74 36.38 1.16
C ALA A 440 -0.97 37.12 0.05
N MET A 441 -0.86 36.53 -1.15
CA MET A 441 -0.23 37.16 -2.31
C MET A 441 -0.95 38.43 -2.77
N ASP A 442 -2.29 38.43 -2.79
CA ASP A 442 -3.10 39.62 -3.10
C ASP A 442 -2.85 40.75 -2.08
N GLY A 443 -2.62 40.38 -0.82
CA GLY A 443 -2.18 41.29 0.26
C GLY A 443 -0.71 41.70 0.18
N LYS A 444 0.01 41.38 -0.92
CA LYS A 444 1.45 41.60 -1.11
C LYS A 444 2.34 40.90 -0.07
N LEU A 445 1.87 39.83 0.55
CA LEU A 445 2.63 39.02 1.50
C LEU A 445 3.37 37.88 0.78
N VAL A 446 4.28 37.25 1.51
CA VAL A 446 4.91 35.96 1.18
C VAL A 446 4.47 34.96 2.24
N THR A 447 4.26 33.70 1.85
CA THR A 447 3.90 32.62 2.76
C THR A 447 5.06 31.63 2.87
N ALA A 448 5.51 31.38 4.09
CA ALA A 448 6.33 30.23 4.45
C ALA A 448 5.45 29.01 4.66
N LEU A 449 5.78 27.92 3.96
CA LEU A 449 5.12 26.62 4.06
C LEU A 449 6.15 25.58 4.56
N ILE A 450 5.86 24.93 5.68
CA ILE A 450 6.64 23.79 6.18
C ILE A 450 5.78 22.54 6.17
N LEU A 451 6.26 21.48 5.54
CA LEU A 451 5.61 20.16 5.50
C LEU A 451 6.33 19.24 6.49
N ILE A 452 5.62 18.75 7.50
CA ILE A 452 6.14 17.93 8.59
C ILE A 452 5.68 16.49 8.40
N ASP A 453 6.64 15.56 8.48
CA ASP A 453 6.40 14.11 8.36
C ASP A 453 6.68 13.44 9.71
N LEU A 454 5.74 12.61 10.18
CA LEU A 454 5.91 11.81 11.39
C LEU A 454 6.53 10.45 11.04
N SER A 455 7.52 10.03 11.82
CA SER A 455 8.13 8.71 11.68
C SER A 455 7.20 7.64 12.25
N LYS A 456 6.61 6.82 11.37
CA LYS A 456 5.84 5.61 11.72
C LYS A 456 4.66 5.92 12.67
N ALA A 457 3.97 7.03 12.40
CA ALA A 457 2.96 7.63 13.27
C ALA A 457 1.96 6.65 13.89
N PHE A 458 1.31 5.81 13.07
CA PHE A 458 0.33 4.83 13.55
C PHE A 458 0.92 3.76 14.45
N ASP A 459 2.19 3.39 14.24
CA ASP A 459 2.87 2.36 15.02
C ASP A 459 3.39 2.90 16.36
N SER A 460 3.47 4.22 16.52
CA SER A 460 4.01 4.91 17.70
C SER A 460 2.97 5.32 18.75
N VAL A 461 1.68 5.12 18.49
CA VAL A 461 0.60 5.57 19.40
C VAL A 461 0.68 4.87 20.76
N ASN A 462 0.93 5.61 21.84
CA ASN A 462 0.91 5.07 23.20
C ASN A 462 -0.53 4.79 23.65
N HIS A 463 -0.81 3.57 24.11
CA HIS A 463 -2.16 3.15 24.49
C HIS A 463 -2.69 3.89 25.73
N THR A 464 -1.83 4.13 26.72
CA THR A 464 -2.18 4.83 27.96
C THR A 464 -2.57 6.29 27.67
N PHE A 465 -1.76 7.02 26.90
CA PHE A 465 -2.08 8.41 26.53
C PHE A 465 -3.33 8.49 25.66
N LEU A 466 -3.51 7.55 24.73
CA LEU A 466 -4.74 7.46 23.92
C LEU A 466 -5.99 7.21 24.80
N LEU A 467 -5.88 6.38 25.85
CA LEU A 467 -6.97 6.17 26.82
C LEU A 467 -7.31 7.48 27.56
N THR A 468 -6.31 8.19 28.07
CA THR A 468 -6.53 9.48 28.77
C THR A 468 -7.20 10.51 27.87
N LYS A 469 -6.72 10.69 26.63
CA LYS A 469 -7.31 11.66 25.68
C LYS A 469 -8.77 11.36 25.33
N ARG A 470 -9.21 10.09 25.39
CA ARG A 470 -10.62 9.73 25.17
C ARG A 470 -11.55 10.24 26.26
N SER A 471 -11.10 10.23 27.51
CA SER A 471 -11.85 10.81 28.62
C SER A 471 -12.07 12.31 28.41
N ASN A 472 -11.05 13.01 27.91
CA ASN A 472 -11.09 14.46 27.67
C ASN A 472 -12.07 14.84 26.55
N VAL A 473 -12.26 13.99 25.54
CA VAL A 473 -13.27 14.22 24.47
C VAL A 473 -14.67 13.73 24.86
N GLY A 474 -14.87 13.28 26.09
CA GLY A 474 -16.17 12.96 26.67
C GLY A 474 -16.61 11.51 26.53
N ALA A 475 -15.69 10.54 26.45
CA ALA A 475 -16.04 9.12 26.59
C ALA A 475 -16.38 8.77 28.04
N SER A 476 -17.43 7.99 28.29
CA SER A 476 -17.73 7.47 29.63
C SER A 476 -16.72 6.39 30.06
N PRO A 477 -16.59 6.09 31.37
CA PRO A 477 -15.67 5.05 31.85
C PRO A 477 -15.86 3.68 31.18
N SER A 478 -17.10 3.29 30.88
CA SER A 478 -17.41 2.05 30.16
C SER A 478 -16.84 2.03 28.74
N VAL A 479 -16.96 3.14 28.01
CA VAL A 479 -16.41 3.30 26.66
C VAL A 479 -14.88 3.28 26.69
N VAL A 480 -14.26 3.96 27.66
CA VAL A 480 -12.80 3.92 27.86
C VAL A 480 -12.33 2.49 28.12
N LYS A 481 -13.03 1.73 28.98
CA LYS A 481 -12.74 0.32 29.26
C LYS A 481 -12.90 -0.58 28.03
N TRP A 482 -13.92 -0.35 27.19
CA TRP A 482 -14.06 -1.09 25.94
C TRP A 482 -12.87 -0.86 25.00
N PHE A 483 -12.44 0.40 24.88
CA PHE A 483 -11.28 0.75 24.09
C PHE A 483 -9.95 0.23 24.67
N GLU A 484 -9.82 0.19 26.00
CA GLU A 484 -8.72 -0.47 26.68
C GLU A 484 -8.68 -1.95 26.31
N SER A 485 -9.82 -2.64 26.39
CA SER A 485 -9.92 -4.04 25.96
C SER A 485 -9.58 -4.19 24.47
N TYR A 486 -9.98 -3.27 23.60
CA TYR A 486 -9.65 -3.29 22.16
C TYR A 486 -8.13 -3.18 21.87
N LEU A 487 -7.39 -2.41 22.69
CA LEU A 487 -5.96 -2.13 22.51
C LEU A 487 -5.06 -3.15 23.23
N THR A 488 -5.46 -3.60 24.42
CA THR A 488 -4.66 -4.46 25.28
C THR A 488 -4.73 -5.93 24.86
N GLY A 489 -3.59 -6.63 24.95
CA GLY A 489 -3.50 -8.06 24.64
C GLY A 489 -3.53 -8.37 23.15
N ARG A 490 -3.23 -7.40 22.28
CA ARG A 490 -3.11 -7.61 20.85
C ARG A 490 -1.83 -8.34 20.49
N THR A 491 -1.93 -9.19 19.47
CA THR A 491 -0.79 -9.92 18.92
C THR A 491 -0.75 -9.81 17.41
N GLN A 492 0.44 -9.95 16.85
CA GLN A 492 0.65 -9.98 15.40
C GLN A 492 1.63 -11.07 14.97
N SER A 493 1.44 -11.55 13.75
CA SER A 493 2.40 -12.42 13.05
C SER A 493 2.63 -11.91 11.64
N VAL A 494 3.87 -11.85 11.19
CA VAL A 494 4.22 -11.43 9.83
C VAL A 494 4.18 -12.62 8.87
N ARG A 495 3.61 -12.42 7.68
CA ARG A 495 3.62 -13.42 6.60
C ARG A 495 4.52 -12.98 5.45
N ILE A 496 5.48 -13.84 5.11
CA ILE A 496 6.33 -13.75 3.91
C ILE A 496 6.01 -14.94 3.01
N GLY A 497 5.39 -14.68 1.85
CA GLY A 497 4.89 -15.73 0.96
C GLY A 497 3.85 -16.63 1.65
N SER A 498 4.18 -17.92 1.78
CA SER A 498 3.38 -18.93 2.48
C SER A 498 3.79 -19.13 3.95
N THR A 499 4.86 -18.49 4.42
CA THR A 499 5.43 -18.69 5.74
C THR A 499 5.00 -17.58 6.70
N VAL A 500 4.63 -17.97 7.93
CA VAL A 500 4.18 -17.04 8.98
C VAL A 500 5.14 -17.10 10.15
N SER A 501 5.45 -15.94 10.75
CA SER A 501 6.28 -15.82 11.95
C SER A 501 5.58 -16.37 13.20
N THR A 502 6.32 -16.48 14.30
CA THR A 502 5.72 -16.62 15.63
C THR A 502 4.88 -15.39 15.98
N PRO A 503 3.78 -15.50 16.73
CA PRO A 503 3.04 -14.36 17.23
C PRO A 503 3.83 -13.56 18.25
N LEU A 504 3.81 -12.22 18.14
CA LEU A 504 4.42 -11.30 19.10
C LEU A 504 3.36 -10.31 19.63
N PRO A 505 3.45 -9.89 20.89
CA PRO A 505 2.57 -8.88 21.45
C PRO A 505 2.82 -7.50 20.84
N VAL A 506 1.77 -6.67 20.80
CA VAL A 506 1.82 -5.28 20.32
C VAL A 506 1.46 -4.35 21.48
N PHE A 507 2.45 -3.59 21.97
CA PHE A 507 2.29 -2.68 23.10
C PHE A 507 2.06 -1.22 22.69
N TYR A 508 2.39 -0.88 21.44
CA TYR A 508 2.28 0.47 20.88
C TYR A 508 1.60 0.40 19.51
N GLY A 509 0.98 1.51 19.15
CA GLY A 509 0.37 1.70 17.85
C GLY A 509 -1.05 1.20 17.76
N VAL A 510 -1.70 1.55 16.66
CA VAL A 510 -3.02 1.05 16.26
C VAL A 510 -2.88 0.34 14.91
N PRO A 511 -3.59 -0.79 14.66
CA PRO A 511 -3.28 -1.62 13.50
C PRO A 511 -3.54 -0.91 12.16
N GLN A 512 -2.57 -0.95 11.24
CA GLN A 512 -2.71 -0.34 9.91
C GLN A 512 -3.64 -1.20 9.05
N GLY A 513 -4.91 -0.79 8.95
CA GLY A 513 -5.97 -1.56 8.27
C GLY A 513 -7.18 -1.87 9.14
N ALA A 514 -7.15 -1.48 10.42
CA ALA A 514 -8.32 -1.42 11.28
C ALA A 514 -9.21 -0.23 10.94
N ILE A 515 -10.51 -0.34 11.22
CA ILE A 515 -11.51 0.69 10.92
C ILE A 515 -11.41 1.84 11.92
N LEU A 516 -11.07 1.55 13.19
CA LEU A 516 -10.97 2.56 14.25
C LEU A 516 -9.64 3.32 14.25
N SER A 517 -8.56 2.74 13.72
CA SER A 517 -7.21 3.33 13.75
C SER A 517 -7.16 4.80 13.33
N PRO A 518 -7.81 5.23 12.23
CA PRO A 518 -7.71 6.61 11.78
C PRO A 518 -8.44 7.59 12.73
N LEU A 519 -9.58 7.21 13.32
CA LEU A 519 -10.26 8.02 14.34
C LEU A 519 -9.42 8.13 15.61
N LEU A 520 -8.85 7.00 16.07
CA LEU A 520 -8.01 6.96 17.26
C LEU A 520 -6.78 7.87 17.10
N PHE A 521 -6.17 7.87 15.92
CA PHE A 521 -5.07 8.78 15.61
C PHE A 521 -5.51 10.25 15.64
N SER A 522 -6.68 10.58 15.06
CA SER A 522 -7.22 11.95 15.12
C SER A 522 -7.52 12.42 16.54
N ILE A 523 -7.95 11.54 17.45
CA ILE A 523 -8.11 11.86 18.88
C ILE A 523 -6.74 12.06 19.54
N TYR A 524 -5.75 11.25 19.17
CA TYR A 524 -4.41 11.30 19.74
C TYR A 524 -3.71 12.64 19.47
N THR A 525 -3.83 13.15 18.25
CA THR A 525 -3.19 14.40 17.80
C THR A 525 -4.16 15.59 17.83
N ASN A 526 -5.25 15.52 18.60
CA ASN A 526 -6.34 16.51 18.53
C ASN A 526 -5.93 17.91 19.01
N ASP A 527 -4.99 17.96 19.94
CA ASP A 527 -4.38 19.13 20.57
C ASP A 527 -3.19 19.70 19.79
N LEU A 528 -2.61 18.93 18.87
CA LEU A 528 -1.43 19.34 18.10
C LEU A 528 -1.65 20.65 17.30
N PRO A 529 -2.78 20.86 16.59
CA PRO A 529 -2.98 22.10 15.84
C PRO A 529 -3.00 23.38 16.69
N SER A 530 -3.26 23.27 17.99
CA SER A 530 -3.27 24.40 18.93
C SER A 530 -1.92 24.67 19.59
N SER A 531 -0.86 23.93 19.25
CA SER A 531 0.46 24.10 19.88
C SER A 531 1.27 25.28 19.35
N VAL A 532 0.92 25.84 18.20
CA VAL A 532 1.65 26.94 17.54
C VAL A 532 1.16 28.32 17.99
N HIS A 533 2.03 29.32 17.94
CA HIS A 533 1.74 30.70 18.35
C HIS A 533 1.64 31.67 17.17
N HIS A 534 2.53 31.56 16.18
CA HIS A 534 2.64 32.55 15.10
C HIS A 534 1.93 32.10 13.83
N SER A 535 1.96 30.80 13.58
CA SER A 535 1.54 30.19 12.31
C SER A 535 0.22 29.42 12.42
N LYS A 536 -0.29 28.99 11.26
CA LYS A 536 -1.43 28.09 11.17
C LYS A 536 -0.93 26.67 10.92
N LEU A 537 -1.28 25.73 11.79
CA LEU A 537 -1.00 24.31 11.61
C LEU A 537 -2.26 23.61 11.08
N GLU A 538 -2.16 23.00 9.91
CA GLU A 538 -3.21 22.19 9.30
C GLU A 538 -2.71 20.76 9.06
N SER A 539 -3.54 19.77 9.38
CA SER A 539 -3.16 18.36 9.29
C SER A 539 -4.15 17.53 8.46
N TYR A 540 -3.62 16.49 7.82
CA TYR A 540 -4.38 15.42 7.19
C TYR A 540 -3.84 14.08 7.67
N VAL A 541 -4.51 13.49 8.65
CA VAL A 541 -4.02 12.30 9.36
C VAL A 541 -2.65 12.62 9.98
N ASP A 542 -1.59 11.91 9.59
CA ASP A 542 -0.22 12.06 10.07
C ASP A 542 0.58 13.15 9.35
N ASP A 543 0.15 13.58 8.17
CA ASP A 543 0.78 14.68 7.43
C ASP A 543 0.35 16.02 8.02
N SER A 544 1.30 16.89 8.35
CA SER A 544 1.01 18.22 8.91
C SER A 544 1.75 19.31 8.15
N LYS A 545 1.14 20.49 8.05
CA LYS A 545 1.72 21.65 7.39
C LYS A 545 1.53 22.93 8.19
N ILE A 546 2.61 23.70 8.28
CA ILE A 546 2.63 25.02 8.88
C ILE A 546 2.54 26.07 7.77
N LEU A 547 1.70 27.08 7.96
CA LEU A 547 1.60 28.26 7.11
C LEU A 547 1.81 29.53 7.94
N LEU A 548 2.81 30.34 7.57
CA LEU A 548 3.04 31.67 8.13
C LEU A 548 3.17 32.69 7.00
N SER A 549 2.27 33.68 6.96
CA SER A 549 2.31 34.76 5.96
C SER A 549 2.92 36.02 6.58
N PHE A 550 3.83 36.67 5.85
CA PHE A 550 4.63 37.79 6.34
C PHE A 550 4.92 38.80 5.21
N THR A 551 5.26 40.04 5.59
CA THR A 551 5.77 41.05 4.64
C THR A 551 7.28 40.87 4.45
N VAL A 552 7.81 41.27 3.30
CA VAL A 552 9.27 41.23 3.05
C VAL A 552 10.05 42.00 4.12
N ALA A 553 9.50 43.10 4.65
CA ALA A 553 10.12 43.88 5.71
C ALA A 553 10.28 43.12 7.03
N ASN A 554 9.46 42.09 7.29
CA ASN A 554 9.48 41.29 8.52
C ASN A 554 10.23 39.97 8.35
N VAL A 555 11.02 39.82 7.27
CA VAL A 555 11.78 38.60 6.97
C VAL A 555 12.75 38.22 8.10
N ASP A 556 13.29 39.20 8.81
CA ASP A 556 14.26 38.97 9.89
C ASP A 556 13.64 38.23 11.09
N CYS A 557 12.35 38.45 11.36
CA CYS A 557 11.62 37.76 12.42
C CYS A 557 11.10 36.38 12.00
N LEU A 558 10.96 36.12 10.69
CA LEU A 558 10.36 34.89 10.15
C LEU A 558 11.06 33.63 10.68
N LYS A 559 12.39 33.62 10.64
CA LYS A 559 13.18 32.46 11.07
C LYS A 559 12.90 32.13 12.53
N GLN A 560 12.97 33.14 13.41
CA GLN A 560 12.72 32.96 14.84
C GLN A 560 11.30 32.46 15.11
N GLN A 561 10.29 33.02 14.43
CA GLN A 561 8.88 32.61 14.61
C GLN A 561 8.63 31.17 14.16
N LEU A 562 9.19 30.78 13.01
CA LEU A 562 9.08 29.40 12.51
C LEU A 562 9.81 28.41 13.41
N GLU A 563 11.01 28.74 13.88
CA GLU A 563 11.78 27.89 14.80
C GLU A 563 11.09 27.75 16.16
N GLU A 564 10.44 28.80 16.67
CA GLU A 564 9.63 28.74 17.90
C GLU A 564 8.39 27.84 17.74
N ASP A 565 7.63 27.98 16.64
CA ASP A 565 6.48 27.12 16.39
C ASP A 565 6.88 25.66 16.14
N LEU A 566 7.97 25.42 15.41
CA LEU A 566 8.52 24.08 15.21
C LEU A 566 8.98 23.45 16.52
N TYR A 567 9.57 24.23 17.41
CA TYR A 567 9.95 23.80 18.74
C TYR A 567 8.71 23.36 19.55
N LEU A 568 7.65 24.16 19.55
CA LEU A 568 6.40 23.83 20.25
C LEU A 568 5.75 22.56 19.70
N ILE A 569 5.78 22.38 18.37
CA ILE A 569 5.31 21.16 17.72
C ILE A 569 6.17 19.97 18.12
N ALA A 570 7.50 20.11 18.12
CA ALA A 570 8.42 19.05 18.52
C ALA A 570 8.20 18.64 19.99
N ASN A 571 8.02 19.62 20.87
CA ASN A 571 7.72 19.38 22.29
C ASN A 571 6.40 18.63 22.45
N SER A 572 5.32 19.13 21.84
CA SER A 572 4.01 18.50 21.89
C SER A 572 4.02 17.08 21.29
N CYS A 573 4.73 16.86 20.19
CA CYS A 573 4.90 15.51 19.63
C CYS A 573 5.63 14.60 20.61
N SER A 574 6.72 15.08 21.21
CA SER A 574 7.54 14.26 22.08
C SER A 574 6.85 13.95 23.41
N GLU A 575 6.08 14.88 23.98
CA GLU A 575 5.20 14.65 25.14
C GLU A 575 4.16 13.57 24.86
N ASN A 576 3.71 13.48 23.61
CA ASN A 576 2.82 12.43 23.11
C ASN A 576 3.59 11.23 22.53
N GLU A 577 4.91 11.09 22.78
CA GLU A 577 5.77 10.00 22.28
C GLU A 577 5.74 9.78 20.75
N LEU A 578 5.44 10.84 19.99
CA LEU A 578 5.51 10.88 18.55
C LEU A 578 6.87 11.41 18.10
N LEU A 579 7.46 10.72 17.12
CA LEU A 579 8.77 11.09 16.57
C LEU A 579 8.60 11.80 15.23
N ILE A 580 9.09 13.04 15.13
CA ILE A 580 9.12 13.79 13.86
C ILE A 580 10.31 13.31 13.02
N ASN A 581 10.15 13.31 11.68
CA ASN A 581 11.21 13.04 10.73
C ASN A 581 11.78 14.36 10.15
N PRO A 582 12.87 14.92 10.73
CA PRO A 582 13.45 16.16 10.23
C PRO A 582 13.94 16.05 8.78
N GLY A 583 14.59 14.94 8.39
CA GLY A 583 15.08 14.75 7.02
C GLY A 583 13.98 14.69 5.94
N LYS A 584 12.75 14.31 6.31
CA LYS A 584 11.58 14.35 5.44
C LYS A 584 10.77 15.63 5.55
N THR A 585 11.03 16.45 6.55
CA THR A 585 10.43 17.78 6.68
C THR A 585 10.95 18.68 5.55
N LYS A 586 10.06 19.49 4.95
CA LYS A 586 10.38 20.35 3.81
C LYS A 586 9.93 21.78 4.04
N TYR A 587 10.74 22.73 3.60
CA TYR A 587 10.48 24.17 3.70
C TYR A 587 10.41 24.82 2.31
N MET A 588 9.40 25.68 2.12
CA MET A 588 9.17 26.42 0.88
C MET A 588 8.69 27.85 1.18
N LEU A 589 9.12 28.80 0.36
CA LEU A 589 8.60 30.17 0.32
C LEU A 589 7.77 30.37 -0.93
N ILE A 590 6.55 30.87 -0.78
CA ILE A 590 5.59 31.05 -1.87
C ILE A 590 5.11 32.50 -1.87
N GLY A 591 5.20 33.15 -3.04
CA GLY A 591 4.85 34.56 -3.19
C GLY A 591 5.00 35.02 -4.64
N THR A 592 4.75 36.31 -4.89
CA THR A 592 5.00 36.88 -6.22
C THR A 592 6.50 36.90 -6.53
N ARG A 593 6.85 36.85 -7.82
CA ARG A 593 8.26 36.92 -8.26
C ARG A 593 8.99 38.15 -7.70
N GLN A 594 8.29 39.29 -7.62
CA GLN A 594 8.83 40.56 -7.12
C GLN A 594 9.17 40.48 -5.63
N ASN A 595 8.29 39.90 -4.80
CA ASN A 595 8.55 39.76 -3.36
C ASN A 595 9.63 38.71 -3.09
N LEU A 596 9.60 37.58 -3.80
CA LEU A 596 10.59 36.51 -3.63
C LEU A 596 12.02 36.91 -4.05
N GLN A 597 12.17 37.89 -4.95
CA GLN A 597 13.47 38.43 -5.34
C GLN A 597 14.11 39.31 -4.27
N GLN A 598 13.31 39.84 -3.33
CA GLN A 598 13.79 40.69 -2.24
C GLN A 598 14.21 39.86 -1.00
N LEU A 599 13.97 38.56 -1.00
CA LEU A 599 14.31 37.67 0.12
C LEU A 599 15.73 37.10 -0.03
N PRO A 600 16.40 36.78 1.09
CA PRO A 600 17.69 36.08 1.08
C PRO A 600 17.62 34.75 0.31
N VAL A 601 18.63 34.46 -0.50
CA VAL A 601 18.68 33.24 -1.35
C VAL A 601 18.91 31.98 -0.51
N ASP A 602 19.63 32.10 0.60
CA ASP A 602 20.07 30.96 1.44
C ASP A 602 19.37 30.92 2.81
N MET A 603 18.07 31.22 2.83
CA MET A 603 17.32 31.13 4.09
C MET A 603 17.18 29.68 4.52
N THR A 604 17.65 29.39 5.74
CA THR A 604 17.57 28.07 6.36
C THR A 604 16.85 28.13 7.71
N ILE A 605 16.21 27.02 8.04
CA ILE A 605 15.50 26.82 9.32
C ILE A 605 16.20 25.68 10.05
N ASN A 606 16.53 25.89 11.33
CA ASN A 606 17.06 24.85 12.18
C ASN A 606 15.91 24.10 12.84
N PHE A 607 15.96 22.77 12.77
CA PHE A 607 14.92 21.92 13.35
C PHE A 607 15.49 20.56 13.75
N LEU A 608 15.39 20.22 15.04
CA LEU A 608 15.85 18.93 15.61
C LEU A 608 17.30 18.56 15.20
N ASN A 609 18.24 19.50 15.38
CA ASN A 609 19.66 19.37 14.98
C ASN A 609 19.90 19.17 13.48
N GLU A 610 18.90 19.35 12.62
CA GLU A 610 19.03 19.41 11.17
C GLU A 610 18.78 20.82 10.65
N THR A 611 19.45 21.17 9.55
CA THR A 611 19.20 22.42 8.82
C THR A 611 18.31 22.12 7.62
N ILE A 612 17.08 22.61 7.65
CA ILE A 612 16.13 22.51 6.55
C ILE A 612 16.43 23.65 5.56
N THR A 613 16.78 23.28 4.34
CA THR A 613 17.04 24.21 3.25
C THR A 613 15.79 24.39 2.36
N GLN A 614 15.68 25.56 1.76
CA GLN A 614 14.62 25.85 0.79
C GLN A 614 14.74 24.92 -0.42
N ARG A 615 13.62 24.31 -0.83
CA ARG A 615 13.61 23.50 -2.07
C ARG A 615 13.78 24.39 -3.31
N SER A 616 14.64 23.97 -4.25
CA SER A 616 15.02 24.73 -5.46
C SER A 616 13.82 25.25 -6.27
N ARG A 617 13.89 26.51 -6.72
CA ARG A 617 12.87 27.22 -7.52
C ARG A 617 12.58 26.57 -8.88
N ASN A 618 13.43 25.66 -9.38
CA ASN A 618 13.30 25.04 -10.71
C ASN A 618 12.53 23.72 -10.72
N ASP A 619 12.10 23.20 -9.58
CA ASP A 619 11.23 22.02 -9.51
C ASP A 619 9.76 22.41 -9.74
N ASN A 620 9.43 22.77 -10.99
CA ASN A 620 8.07 23.11 -11.45
C ASN A 620 7.03 21.97 -11.34
N ARG A 621 7.32 20.89 -10.61
CA ARG A 621 6.48 19.68 -10.54
C ARG A 621 5.45 19.66 -9.41
N LEU A 622 5.45 20.61 -8.47
CA LEU A 622 4.86 20.34 -7.14
C LEU A 622 3.60 21.12 -6.75
N LEU A 623 2.98 21.90 -7.64
CA LEU A 623 1.64 22.44 -7.33
C LEU A 623 0.53 21.37 -7.36
N PHE A 624 0.81 20.15 -7.85
CA PHE A 624 -0.23 19.13 -8.09
C PHE A 624 0.08 17.71 -7.57
N ASP A 625 1.19 17.49 -6.86
CA ASP A 625 1.54 16.17 -6.28
C ASP A 625 1.32 16.11 -4.75
N ILE A 626 0.29 16.81 -4.24
CA ILE A 626 -0.24 16.67 -2.87
C ILE A 626 -1.63 16.07 -2.92
#